data_AF-A0A291GMA3-F1
#
_entry.id   AF-A0A291GMA3-F1
#
_cell.length_a   1.000
_cell.length_b   1.000
_cell.length_c   1.000
_cell.angle_alpha   90.00
_cell.angle_beta   90.00
_cell.angle_gamma   90.00
#
_symmetry.space_group_name_H-M   'P 1'
#
loop_
_entity.id
_entity.type
_entity.pdbx_description
1 polymer ?
#
loop_
_entity_poly.entity_id
_entity_poly.type
_entity_poly.pdbx_seq_one_letter_code
_entity_poly.pdbx_strand_id
1 'polypeptide(L)'
;MGQGDREKGSLATYCMSDPGSTGVRAGDPDALAARAVVGADVRESSMAGQGRKDAADGGSDPALEVADEARGAGGTSKRASETWRAPEAEQHVTWQDRIGPKQTFPPENAVLEANTSYEVPGRGTYYTDGTGAVTHVETGYSPTKYPNPDLNPPAPNTTYVVDDRHVFVTDGKSRTVEVHVPDMEQAAARRSGHIQGEVGRAAGPGHDGGHLIQNALGGGRERINIVGMLEELNRPGSKEYGTAANPYYRMEAELRTAVKGGKDVSLDLYVQYGDGKTPVSIEAEYSIEGIWKTRIFENVR
;
A
#
# COMPACT_ATOMS: atom_id res chain seq x y z
N MET A 1 72.60 -14.05 -21.18
CA MET A 1 71.22 -13.88 -21.66
C MET A 1 71.27 -14.00 -23.16
N GLY A 2 70.95 -15.18 -23.66
CA GLY A 2 71.06 -15.55 -25.06
C GLY A 2 69.83 -16.32 -25.50
N GLN A 3 69.68 -16.36 -26.82
CA GLN A 3 68.90 -17.28 -27.65
C GLN A 3 67.39 -17.30 -27.35
N GLY A 4 66.49 -17.15 -28.31
CA GLY A 4 66.50 -17.51 -29.72
C GLY A 4 65.05 -17.96 -29.96
N ASP A 5 64.29 -17.26 -30.79
CA ASP A 5 64.09 -17.60 -32.19
C ASP A 5 62.87 -18.52 -32.39
N ARG A 6 61.85 -18.01 -33.12
CA ARG A 6 60.83 -18.75 -33.91
C ARG A 6 59.83 -19.64 -33.14
N GLU A 7 58.64 -20.01 -33.63
CA GLU A 7 57.77 -19.71 -34.77
C GLU A 7 56.41 -20.36 -34.46
N LYS A 8 55.35 -19.88 -35.14
CA LYS A 8 54.21 -20.66 -35.70
C LYS A 8 53.31 -21.53 -34.78
N GLY A 9 52.05 -21.13 -34.74
CA GLY A 9 50.94 -21.82 -35.44
C GLY A 9 50.39 -23.12 -34.84
N SER A 10 49.07 -23.16 -34.60
CA SER A 10 48.13 -24.10 -35.25
C SER A 10 46.79 -24.18 -34.51
N LEU A 11 45.73 -24.27 -35.31
CA LEU A 11 44.37 -24.69 -34.97
C LEU A 11 44.32 -26.14 -34.44
N ALA A 12 43.34 -26.46 -33.59
CA ALA A 12 42.44 -27.63 -33.72
C ALA A 12 41.45 -27.78 -32.52
N THR A 13 40.17 -27.57 -32.83
CA THR A 13 38.96 -28.39 -32.61
C THR A 13 38.92 -29.60 -31.63
N TYR A 14 37.81 -29.64 -30.86
CA TYR A 14 37.00 -30.75 -30.29
C TYR A 14 37.46 -31.55 -29.04
N CYS A 15 36.64 -31.53 -27.96
CA CYS A 15 35.70 -32.62 -27.61
C CYS A 15 34.86 -32.32 -26.34
N MET A 16 33.68 -32.94 -26.33
CA MET A 16 32.53 -32.83 -25.41
C MET A 16 32.74 -33.45 -24.02
N SER A 17 32.06 -32.90 -23.00
CA SER A 17 31.43 -33.66 -21.91
C SER A 17 30.52 -32.76 -21.04
N ASP A 18 29.20 -32.97 -21.13
CA ASP A 18 28.16 -32.57 -20.16
C ASP A 18 28.13 -33.58 -18.98
N PRO A 19 27.73 -33.25 -17.73
CA PRO A 19 26.36 -32.82 -17.42
C PRO A 19 26.13 -31.86 -16.22
N GLY A 20 25.03 -31.08 -16.31
CA GLY A 20 24.16 -30.72 -15.18
C GLY A 20 24.59 -29.58 -14.24
N SER A 21 23.92 -28.43 -14.35
CA SER A 21 23.33 -27.72 -13.19
C SER A 21 22.59 -26.46 -13.66
N THR A 22 21.47 -26.22 -12.99
CA THR A 22 20.40 -25.25 -13.19
C THR A 22 20.84 -23.79 -13.30
N GLY A 23 20.41 -23.10 -14.35
CA GLY A 23 20.42 -21.64 -14.45
C GLY A 23 19.07 -21.14 -14.94
N VAL A 24 18.17 -20.81 -14.00
CA VAL A 24 16.92 -20.10 -14.32
C VAL A 24 17.25 -18.62 -14.41
N ARG A 25 17.29 -18.10 -15.64
CA ARG A 25 17.20 -16.67 -15.93
C ARG A 25 15.74 -16.24 -15.81
N ALA A 26 15.55 -15.02 -15.33
CA ALA A 26 14.27 -14.34 -15.13
C ALA A 26 13.36 -14.39 -16.38
N GLY A 27 12.12 -14.87 -16.21
CA GLY A 27 10.99 -14.63 -17.12
C GLY A 27 10.28 -13.34 -16.66
N ASP A 28 10.04 -12.37 -17.53
CA ASP A 28 9.06 -12.32 -18.63
C ASP A 28 7.60 -12.16 -18.12
N PRO A 29 6.98 -10.97 -18.20
CA PRO A 29 5.72 -10.63 -17.52
C PRO A 29 4.42 -11.07 -18.21
N ASP A 30 4.46 -11.99 -19.18
CA ASP A 30 3.29 -12.34 -20.02
C ASP A 30 2.60 -13.66 -19.63
N ALA A 31 2.25 -13.84 -18.34
CA ALA A 31 1.54 -15.03 -17.88
C ALA A 31 0.45 -14.74 -16.83
N LEU A 32 -0.56 -13.94 -17.19
CA LEU A 32 -1.85 -13.93 -16.49
C LEU A 32 -3.01 -13.94 -17.49
N ALA A 33 -3.26 -15.10 -18.11
CA ALA A 33 -4.52 -15.36 -18.80
C ALA A 33 -4.81 -16.85 -18.80
N ALA A 34 -5.73 -17.29 -17.94
CA ALA A 34 -6.77 -18.28 -18.25
C ALA A 34 -7.46 -18.77 -16.97
N ARG A 35 -8.57 -18.14 -16.57
CA ARG A 35 -9.68 -18.87 -15.92
C ARG A 35 -11.01 -18.36 -16.47
N ALA A 36 -11.83 -19.33 -16.85
CA ALA A 36 -12.97 -19.21 -17.72
C ALA A 36 -14.13 -18.40 -17.12
N VAL A 37 -14.72 -17.55 -17.97
CA VAL A 37 -15.98 -16.83 -17.76
C VAL A 37 -17.14 -17.80 -18.02
N VAL A 38 -18.00 -18.01 -17.04
CA VAL A 38 -19.37 -18.50 -17.26
C VAL A 38 -20.30 -17.34 -16.96
N GLY A 39 -20.88 -16.78 -18.02
CA GLY A 39 -21.84 -15.69 -17.95
C GLY A 39 -23.19 -16.13 -17.38
N ALA A 40 -23.75 -15.27 -16.54
CA ALA A 40 -25.16 -15.32 -16.19
C ALA A 40 -25.78 -13.94 -16.43
N ASP A 41 -26.63 -13.90 -17.46
CA ASP A 41 -27.58 -12.84 -17.76
C ASP A 41 -28.42 -12.47 -16.54
N VAL A 42 -28.48 -11.18 -16.19
CA VAL A 42 -29.57 -10.65 -15.37
C VAL A 42 -30.15 -9.42 -16.07
N ARG A 43 -31.41 -9.58 -16.44
CA ARG A 43 -32.24 -8.61 -17.17
C ARG A 43 -32.58 -7.41 -16.28
N GLU A 44 -32.51 -6.22 -16.88
CA GLU A 44 -33.06 -4.97 -16.35
C GLU A 44 -34.56 -5.08 -16.04
N SER A 45 -34.96 -4.50 -14.91
CA SER A 45 -36.34 -4.04 -14.71
C SER A 45 -36.32 -2.61 -14.16
N SER A 46 -36.74 -1.71 -15.04
CA SER A 46 -37.07 -0.30 -14.85
C SER A 46 -38.15 -0.10 -13.78
N MET A 47 -37.96 0.90 -12.92
CA MET A 47 -39.03 1.63 -12.24
C MET A 47 -38.61 3.11 -12.08
N ALA A 48 -39.33 3.97 -12.77
CA ALA A 48 -39.27 5.43 -12.63
C ALA A 48 -40.01 5.89 -11.36
N GLY A 49 -39.52 6.96 -10.74
CA GLY A 49 -40.21 7.64 -9.63
C GLY A 49 -39.59 9.00 -9.33
N GLN A 50 -40.39 10.05 -9.43
CA GLN A 50 -40.01 11.46 -9.49
C GLN A 50 -39.46 12.08 -8.20
N GLY A 51 -38.41 12.88 -8.38
CA GLY A 51 -38.24 14.27 -7.93
C GLY A 51 -38.81 14.74 -6.58
N ARG A 52 -37.91 15.25 -5.73
CA ARG A 52 -38.06 16.58 -5.09
C ARG A 52 -36.70 17.14 -4.67
N LYS A 53 -36.53 18.42 -4.94
CA LYS A 53 -35.40 19.28 -4.56
C LYS A 53 -35.61 19.74 -3.12
N ASP A 54 -34.53 19.92 -2.36
CA ASP A 54 -34.38 21.02 -1.40
C ASP A 54 -32.90 21.18 -1.01
N ALA A 55 -32.54 22.43 -0.70
CA ALA A 55 -31.19 22.95 -0.60
C ALA A 55 -30.63 22.96 0.83
N ALA A 56 -29.29 22.96 0.91
CA ALA A 56 -28.38 23.55 1.89
C ALA A 56 -28.75 23.53 3.39
N ASP A 57 -27.88 22.93 4.22
CA ASP A 57 -27.21 23.68 5.31
C ASP A 57 -25.96 22.94 5.82
N GLY A 58 -24.94 23.70 6.22
CA GLY A 58 -23.76 23.22 6.91
C GLY A 58 -24.05 22.97 8.39
N GLY A 59 -23.71 21.79 8.86
CA GLY A 59 -23.80 21.43 10.28
C GLY A 59 -22.65 20.52 10.65
N SER A 60 -21.78 21.03 11.51
CA SER A 60 -20.70 20.34 12.20
C SER A 60 -21.15 19.03 12.85
N ASP A 61 -20.49 17.91 12.50
CA ASP A 61 -20.66 16.61 13.13
C ASP A 61 -20.16 16.65 14.59
N PRO A 62 -21.01 16.36 15.60
CA PRO A 62 -20.56 16.21 16.97
C PRO A 62 -19.83 14.86 17.14
N ALA A 63 -18.83 14.87 18.02
CA ALA A 63 -18.02 13.72 18.39
C ALA A 63 -18.90 12.51 18.76
N LEU A 64 -18.74 11.42 18.01
CA LEU A 64 -19.29 10.11 18.35
C LEU A 64 -18.50 9.55 19.54
N GLU A 65 -19.13 9.50 20.71
CA GLU A 65 -18.70 8.67 21.83
C GLU A 65 -18.70 7.20 21.40
N VAL A 66 -17.59 6.53 21.67
CA VAL A 66 -17.37 5.11 21.36
C VAL A 66 -18.08 4.29 22.43
N ALA A 67 -19.23 3.71 22.08
CA ALA A 67 -19.84 2.64 22.87
C ALA A 67 -19.23 1.31 22.41
N ASP A 68 -18.46 0.70 23.31
CA ASP A 68 -17.93 -0.65 23.20
C ASP A 68 -19.02 -1.64 23.62
N GLU A 69 -19.71 -2.24 22.64
CA GLU A 69 -20.57 -3.41 22.87
C GLU A 69 -20.22 -4.53 21.90
N ALA A 70 -19.45 -5.48 22.44
CA ALA A 70 -19.51 -6.93 22.27
C ALA A 70 -19.81 -7.49 20.86
N ARG A 71 -18.74 -7.83 20.13
CA ARG A 71 -18.80 -8.81 19.04
C ARG A 71 -19.00 -10.22 19.60
N GLY A 72 -20.03 -10.90 19.07
CA GLY A 72 -20.23 -12.34 19.21
C GLY A 72 -19.09 -13.14 18.55
N ALA A 73 -18.82 -14.29 19.15
CA ALA A 73 -17.77 -15.27 18.87
C ALA A 73 -17.47 -15.59 17.39
N GLY A 74 -16.17 -15.71 17.06
CA GLY A 74 -15.72 -16.89 16.28
C GLY A 74 -14.78 -16.70 15.09
N GLY A 75 -14.40 -15.50 14.69
CA GLY A 75 -13.40 -15.28 13.63
C GLY A 75 -12.12 -14.67 14.17
N THR A 76 -10.98 -15.35 14.05
CA THR A 76 -9.68 -14.72 14.25
C THR A 76 -9.44 -13.77 13.08
N SER A 77 -9.35 -12.47 13.35
CA SER A 77 -8.96 -11.46 12.36
C SER A 77 -7.66 -11.89 11.67
N LYS A 78 -7.62 -11.86 10.33
CA LYS A 78 -6.44 -12.30 9.57
C LYS A 78 -5.32 -11.28 9.78
N ARG A 79 -4.27 -11.68 10.51
CA ARG A 79 -3.13 -10.81 10.83
C ARG A 79 -2.27 -10.58 9.60
N ALA A 80 -1.93 -9.33 9.29
CA ALA A 80 -1.14 -9.00 8.11
C ALA A 80 0.26 -9.64 8.15
N SER A 81 0.91 -9.66 9.31
CA SER A 81 2.23 -10.26 9.56
C SER A 81 2.28 -11.77 9.29
N GLU A 82 1.15 -12.48 9.27
CA GLU A 82 1.13 -13.90 8.93
C GLU A 82 1.35 -14.16 7.44
N THR A 83 0.95 -13.20 6.61
CA THR A 83 1.05 -13.27 5.14
C THR A 83 2.28 -12.47 4.66
N TRP A 84 2.46 -11.26 5.16
CA TRP A 84 3.64 -10.41 4.91
C TRP A 84 4.61 -10.53 6.07
N ARG A 85 5.27 -11.69 6.16
CA ARG A 85 6.23 -11.98 7.23
C ARG A 85 7.47 -11.11 7.09
N ALA A 86 8.00 -10.66 8.23
CA ALA A 86 9.33 -10.12 8.30
C ALA A 86 10.38 -11.13 7.80
N PRO A 87 11.48 -10.66 7.18
CA PRO A 87 12.58 -11.54 6.80
C PRO A 87 13.21 -12.18 8.04
N GLU A 88 13.82 -13.35 7.88
CA GLU A 88 14.58 -13.99 8.96
C GLU A 88 15.74 -13.08 9.39
N ALA A 89 15.83 -12.85 10.70
CA ALA A 89 16.93 -12.11 11.31
C ALA A 89 17.86 -13.09 12.03
N GLU A 90 19.17 -12.95 11.77
CA GLU A 90 20.22 -13.68 12.48
C GLU A 90 20.50 -13.09 13.85
N GLN A 91 20.18 -11.80 14.03
CA GLN A 91 20.41 -11.05 15.26
C GLN A 91 19.18 -10.25 15.63
N HIS A 92 18.95 -10.11 16.94
CA HIS A 92 17.89 -9.28 17.50
C HIS A 92 18.53 -8.26 18.45
N VAL A 93 18.38 -6.98 18.13
CA VAL A 93 18.99 -5.87 18.86
C VAL A 93 17.91 -4.93 19.38
N THR A 94 17.92 -4.62 20.67
CA THR A 94 17.13 -3.51 21.20
C THR A 94 17.93 -2.21 21.04
N TRP A 95 17.39 -1.28 20.28
CA TRP A 95 18.02 0.01 20.04
C TRP A 95 18.02 0.86 21.32
N GLN A 96 19.21 1.28 21.75
CA GLN A 96 19.41 2.00 23.01
C GLN A 96 19.41 3.53 22.85
N ASP A 97 19.80 4.02 21.66
CA ASP A 97 19.92 5.45 21.46
C ASP A 97 18.55 6.13 21.35
N ARG A 98 18.45 7.31 21.95
CA ARG A 98 17.21 8.07 21.91
C ARG A 98 16.93 8.58 20.49
N ILE A 99 15.79 8.20 19.93
CA ILE A 99 15.29 8.76 18.68
C ILE A 99 14.39 9.95 18.97
N GLY A 100 14.65 11.08 18.31
CA GLY A 100 13.84 12.28 18.46
C GLY A 100 12.39 12.05 18.00
N PRO A 101 11.40 12.81 18.51
CA PRO A 101 9.99 12.60 18.18
C PRO A 101 9.67 12.73 16.69
N LYS A 102 10.46 13.52 15.94
CA LYS A 102 10.33 13.74 14.49
C LYS A 102 11.39 13.02 13.66
N GLN A 103 12.32 12.33 14.30
CA GLN A 103 13.40 11.62 13.62
C GLN A 103 12.90 10.24 13.20
N THR A 104 13.26 9.83 11.99
CA THR A 104 13.02 8.48 11.47
C THR A 104 14.07 7.51 11.97
N PHE A 105 13.77 6.22 11.91
CA PHE A 105 14.73 5.15 12.05
C PHE A 105 15.05 4.54 10.65
N PRO A 106 16.33 4.23 10.37
CA PRO A 106 17.48 4.55 11.19
C PRO A 106 17.77 6.07 11.26
N PRO A 107 18.41 6.56 12.34
CA PRO A 107 18.96 7.91 12.38
C PRO A 107 19.89 8.19 11.20
N GLU A 108 20.02 9.46 10.83
CA GLU A 108 20.97 9.87 9.80
C GLU A 108 22.39 9.41 10.14
N ASN A 109 23.07 8.79 9.16
CA ASN A 109 24.41 8.18 9.27
C ASN A 109 24.52 6.94 10.17
N ALA A 110 23.43 6.42 10.73
CA ALA A 110 23.49 5.13 11.41
C ALA A 110 23.77 4.03 10.39
N VAL A 111 24.77 3.20 10.69
CA VAL A 111 25.07 1.98 9.95
C VAL A 111 24.46 0.83 10.74
N LEU A 112 23.56 0.10 10.12
CA LEU A 112 22.94 -1.08 10.71
C LEU A 112 23.69 -2.32 10.26
N GLU A 113 23.68 -3.33 11.11
CA GLU A 113 24.21 -4.66 10.82
C GLU A 113 23.27 -5.39 9.86
N ALA A 114 23.84 -6.24 9.02
CA ALA A 114 23.09 -7.08 8.10
C ALA A 114 22.20 -8.10 8.84
N ASN A 115 21.11 -8.53 8.20
CA ASN A 115 20.20 -9.59 8.67
C ASN A 115 19.81 -9.44 10.15
N THR A 116 19.56 -8.21 10.60
CA THR A 116 19.30 -7.88 12.00
C THR A 116 17.92 -7.24 12.15
N SER A 117 17.17 -7.68 13.17
CA SER A 117 15.96 -6.99 13.61
C SER A 117 16.29 -6.02 14.74
N TYR A 118 15.85 -4.77 14.60
CA TYR A 118 16.00 -3.72 15.60
C TYR A 118 14.65 -3.43 16.25
N GLU A 119 14.49 -3.82 17.52
CA GLU A 119 13.40 -3.36 18.38
C GLU A 119 13.71 -1.92 18.80
N VAL A 120 12.90 -0.98 18.35
CA VAL A 120 13.05 0.44 18.68
C VAL A 120 11.91 0.84 19.61
N PRO A 121 12.19 1.06 20.91
CA PRO A 121 11.15 1.30 21.91
C PRO A 121 10.17 2.41 21.53
N GLY A 122 8.88 2.07 21.50
CA GLY A 122 7.80 3.00 21.15
C GLY A 122 7.70 3.36 19.67
N ARG A 123 8.47 2.71 18.79
CA ARG A 123 8.43 2.90 17.34
C ARG A 123 8.00 1.64 16.59
N GLY A 124 8.58 0.50 16.93
CA GLY A 124 8.32 -0.77 16.25
C GLY A 124 9.60 -1.57 16.03
N THR A 125 9.52 -2.55 15.14
CA THR A 125 10.62 -3.45 14.80
C THR A 125 11.02 -3.26 13.34
N TYR A 126 12.31 -3.10 13.10
CA TYR A 126 12.89 -2.79 11.79
C TYR A 126 13.85 -3.89 11.39
N TYR A 127 13.66 -4.46 10.22
CA TYR A 127 14.42 -5.60 9.75
C TYR A 127 15.30 -5.19 8.58
N THR A 128 16.56 -5.60 8.66
CA THR A 128 17.58 -5.30 7.65
C THR A 128 17.89 -6.50 6.77
N ASP A 129 18.26 -6.23 5.52
CA ASP A 129 18.75 -7.26 4.60
C ASP A 129 20.24 -7.57 4.80
N GLY A 130 20.81 -8.39 3.91
CA GLY A 130 22.22 -8.79 3.94
C GLY A 130 23.23 -7.63 3.77
N THR A 131 22.76 -6.42 3.47
CA THR A 131 23.57 -5.20 3.33
C THR A 131 23.39 -4.23 4.50
N GLY A 132 22.47 -4.51 5.44
CA GLY A 132 22.11 -3.60 6.53
C GLY A 132 21.03 -2.57 6.13
N ALA A 133 20.44 -2.67 4.94
CA ALA A 133 19.37 -1.78 4.52
C ALA A 133 18.03 -2.23 5.14
N VAL A 134 17.24 -1.30 5.69
CA VAL A 134 15.89 -1.61 6.21
C VAL A 134 14.96 -1.95 5.05
N THR A 135 14.41 -3.16 5.05
CA THR A 135 13.52 -3.66 3.99
C THR A 135 12.13 -4.04 4.49
N HIS A 136 11.97 -4.24 5.80
CA HIS A 136 10.69 -4.53 6.42
C HIS A 136 10.56 -3.80 7.77
N VAL A 137 9.37 -3.29 8.05
CA VAL A 137 9.06 -2.55 9.30
C VAL A 137 7.70 -2.99 9.83
N GLU A 138 7.68 -3.47 11.07
CA GLU A 138 6.46 -3.71 11.83
C GLU A 138 6.26 -2.54 12.80
N THR A 139 5.23 -1.73 12.57
CA THR A 139 4.98 -0.49 13.33
C THR A 139 3.48 -0.23 13.47
N GLY A 140 3.11 0.93 13.99
CA GLY A 140 1.73 1.36 14.09
C GLY A 140 1.50 2.78 13.61
N TYR A 141 0.24 3.13 13.34
CA TYR A 141 -0.11 4.53 13.17
C TYR A 141 0.12 5.27 14.50
N SER A 142 0.46 6.57 14.42
CA SER A 142 0.70 7.30 15.66
C SER A 142 -0.62 7.59 16.39
N PRO A 143 -0.76 7.22 17.68
CA PRO A 143 -1.96 7.48 18.46
C PRO A 143 -2.10 8.96 18.86
N THR A 144 -1.01 9.73 18.72
CA THR A 144 -0.95 11.16 19.09
C THR A 144 -1.53 12.06 17.98
N LYS A 145 -1.45 13.38 18.13
CA LYS A 145 -1.79 14.33 17.06
C LYS A 145 -0.72 14.42 15.96
N TYR A 146 0.51 13.96 16.22
CA TYR A 146 1.63 14.02 15.28
C TYR A 146 1.76 12.70 14.54
N PRO A 147 1.96 12.66 13.21
CA PRO A 147 2.09 11.41 12.47
C PRO A 147 3.27 10.56 12.98
N ASN A 148 3.23 9.25 12.73
CA ASN A 148 4.42 8.42 12.88
C ASN A 148 5.49 8.94 11.89
N PRO A 149 6.67 9.39 12.34
CA PRO A 149 7.70 9.93 11.44
C PRO A 149 8.17 8.90 10.41
N ASP A 150 8.20 7.62 10.76
CA ASP A 150 8.64 6.52 9.88
C ASP A 150 7.64 6.16 8.78
N LEU A 151 6.44 6.73 8.85
CA LEU A 151 5.40 6.64 7.83
C LEU A 151 5.19 8.02 7.15
N ASN A 152 6.02 9.03 7.46
CA ASN A 152 5.81 10.42 7.07
C ASN A 152 7.12 11.27 6.95
N PRO A 153 7.92 11.09 5.89
CA PRO A 153 7.75 10.15 4.79
C PRO A 153 8.27 8.74 5.14
N PRO A 154 7.76 7.68 4.49
CA PRO A 154 8.32 6.34 4.63
C PRO A 154 9.70 6.23 3.94
N ALA A 155 10.47 5.23 4.34
CA ALA A 155 11.69 4.81 3.69
C ALA A 155 11.39 4.19 2.31
N PRO A 156 12.33 4.27 1.35
CA PRO A 156 12.18 3.67 0.03
C PRO A 156 12.43 2.16 0.07
N ASN A 157 11.85 1.41 -0.87
CA ASN A 157 12.02 -0.04 -1.01
C ASN A 157 11.74 -0.82 0.29
N THR A 158 10.67 -0.47 1.00
CA THR A 158 10.36 -1.03 2.31
C THR A 158 8.92 -1.53 2.36
N THR A 159 8.73 -2.71 2.95
CA THR A 159 7.42 -3.23 3.32
C THR A 159 7.09 -2.82 4.76
N TYR A 160 5.94 -2.19 4.96
CA TYR A 160 5.45 -1.76 6.26
C TYR A 160 4.22 -2.58 6.64
N VAL A 161 4.30 -3.32 7.74
CA VAL A 161 3.14 -3.92 8.41
C VAL A 161 2.72 -2.98 9.53
N VAL A 162 1.56 -2.33 9.37
CA VAL A 162 1.06 -1.27 10.23
C VAL A 162 -0.15 -1.75 11.05
N ASP A 163 -0.03 -1.66 12.37
CA ASP A 163 -0.99 -2.17 13.37
C ASP A 163 -1.33 -3.65 13.19
N ASP A 164 -0.49 -4.41 12.47
CA ASP A 164 -0.75 -5.77 12.01
C ASP A 164 -2.06 -5.97 11.22
N ARG A 165 -2.52 -4.90 10.57
CA ARG A 165 -3.77 -4.86 9.80
C ARG A 165 -3.57 -4.40 8.36
N HIS A 166 -2.67 -3.45 8.13
CA HIS A 166 -2.42 -2.89 6.81
C HIS A 166 -0.99 -3.11 6.39
N VAL A 167 -0.78 -3.44 5.13
CA VAL A 167 0.54 -3.52 4.53
C VAL A 167 0.68 -2.41 3.51
N PHE A 168 1.84 -1.75 3.50
CA PHE A 168 2.21 -0.79 2.48
C PHE A 168 3.59 -1.16 1.94
N VAL A 169 3.75 -1.18 0.62
CA VAL A 169 5.04 -1.39 -0.03
C VAL A 169 5.45 -0.09 -0.71
N THR A 170 6.68 0.36 -0.47
CA THR A 170 7.23 1.56 -1.10
C THR A 170 8.23 1.23 -2.20
N ASP A 171 8.28 2.07 -3.23
CA ASP A 171 9.33 2.02 -4.25
C ASP A 171 10.60 2.78 -3.83
N GLY A 172 11.59 2.79 -4.73
CA GLY A 172 12.87 3.49 -4.52
C GLY A 172 12.77 5.01 -4.35
N LYS A 173 11.59 5.61 -4.56
CA LYS A 173 11.32 7.04 -4.38
C LYS A 173 10.43 7.31 -3.16
N SER A 174 10.25 6.34 -2.27
CA SER A 174 9.37 6.42 -1.09
C SER A 174 7.89 6.65 -1.44
N ARG A 175 7.44 6.17 -2.61
CA ARG A 175 6.03 6.21 -3.02
C ARG A 175 5.39 4.87 -2.72
N THR A 176 4.20 4.87 -2.14
CA THR A 176 3.42 3.64 -1.89
C THR A 176 2.96 3.06 -3.22
N VAL A 177 3.46 1.89 -3.58
CA VAL A 177 3.12 1.18 -4.82
C VAL A 177 2.16 0.02 -4.60
N GLU A 178 2.11 -0.55 -3.40
CA GLU A 178 1.16 -1.60 -3.05
C GLU A 178 0.54 -1.33 -1.68
N VAL A 179 -0.73 -1.71 -1.53
CA VAL A 179 -1.44 -1.70 -0.25
C VAL A 179 -2.20 -3.00 -0.11
N HIS A 180 -2.11 -3.65 1.05
CA HIS A 180 -2.87 -4.86 1.34
C HIS A 180 -3.61 -4.75 2.67
N VAL A 181 -4.87 -5.17 2.65
CA VAL A 181 -5.77 -5.25 3.80
C VAL A 181 -6.41 -6.63 3.77
N PRO A 182 -5.80 -7.64 4.42
CA PRO A 182 -6.28 -9.03 4.35
C PRO A 182 -7.63 -9.22 5.05
N ASP A 183 -7.91 -8.39 6.07
CA ASP A 183 -9.19 -8.37 6.79
C ASP A 183 -9.53 -6.92 7.16
N MET A 184 -10.55 -6.38 6.50
CA MET A 184 -10.92 -4.99 6.62
C MET A 184 -11.92 -4.78 7.75
N GLU A 185 -11.50 -4.03 8.76
CA GLU A 185 -12.31 -3.79 9.95
C GLU A 185 -12.86 -2.36 10.00
N GLN A 186 -14.05 -2.22 10.59
CA GLN A 186 -14.56 -0.89 10.92
C GLN A 186 -13.72 -0.32 12.07
N ALA A 187 -12.93 0.70 11.77
CA ALA A 187 -12.09 1.39 12.73
C ALA A 187 -12.03 2.88 12.37
N ALA A 188 -12.03 3.74 13.38
CA ALA A 188 -11.85 5.17 13.17
C ALA A 188 -10.37 5.53 13.30
N ALA A 189 -9.80 6.11 12.26
CA ALA A 189 -8.46 6.67 12.28
C ALA A 189 -8.48 8.21 12.22
N ARG A 190 -7.45 8.83 12.81
CA ARG A 190 -7.25 10.28 12.75
C ARG A 190 -7.01 10.69 11.29
N ARG A 191 -7.57 11.84 10.89
CA ARG A 191 -7.27 12.49 9.61
C ARG A 191 -6.30 13.67 9.82
N SER A 192 -5.52 14.00 8.80
CA SER A 192 -4.69 15.22 8.78
C SER A 192 -5.06 16.08 7.57
N GLY A 193 -5.78 17.18 7.80
CA GLY A 193 -6.06 18.16 6.73
C GLY A 193 -4.78 18.79 6.19
N HIS A 194 -3.74 18.91 7.03
CA HIS A 194 -2.44 19.44 6.62
C HIS A 194 -1.74 18.52 5.61
N ILE A 195 -1.60 17.22 5.92
CA ILE A 195 -0.94 16.25 5.02
C ILE A 195 -1.73 16.08 3.72
N GLN A 196 -3.05 15.91 3.81
CA GLN A 196 -3.92 15.83 2.62
C GLN A 196 -3.77 17.08 1.74
N GLY A 197 -3.79 18.26 2.35
CA GLY A 197 -3.61 19.52 1.62
C GLY A 197 -2.22 19.66 1.00
N GLU A 198 -1.16 19.22 1.68
CA GLU A 198 0.20 19.22 1.12
C GLU A 198 0.33 18.28 -0.08
N VAL A 199 -0.17 17.04 0.04
CA VAL A 199 -0.12 16.06 -1.05
C VAL A 199 -0.94 16.54 -2.24
N GLY A 200 -2.17 17.02 -2.03
CA GLY A 200 -3.01 17.57 -3.10
C GLY A 200 -2.37 18.77 -3.80
N ARG A 201 -1.83 19.74 -3.05
CA ARG A 201 -1.11 20.88 -3.65
C ARG A 201 0.12 20.45 -4.45
N ALA A 202 0.86 19.46 -3.97
CA ALA A 202 2.02 18.93 -4.68
C ALA A 202 1.63 18.17 -5.96
N ALA A 203 0.44 17.60 -6.02
CA ALA A 203 -0.11 16.94 -7.20
C ALA A 203 -0.63 17.93 -8.26
N GLY A 204 -0.95 19.16 -7.86
CA GLY A 204 -1.33 20.25 -8.74
C GLY A 204 -2.83 20.59 -8.71
N PRO A 205 -3.27 21.58 -9.50
CA PRO A 205 -4.67 22.00 -9.52
C PRO A 205 -5.62 20.84 -9.83
N GLY A 206 -6.79 20.82 -9.17
CA GLY A 206 -7.79 19.77 -9.35
C GLY A 206 -7.45 18.42 -8.69
N HIS A 207 -6.47 18.38 -7.79
CA HIS A 207 -6.12 17.21 -6.99
C HIS A 207 -6.30 17.43 -5.49
N ASP A 208 -6.73 16.37 -4.82
CA ASP A 208 -6.73 16.20 -3.37
C ASP A 208 -5.55 15.34 -2.92
N GLY A 209 -5.25 15.37 -1.61
CA GLY A 209 -4.59 14.25 -0.95
C GLY A 209 -5.63 13.20 -0.61
N GLY A 210 -5.82 12.22 -1.50
CA GLY A 210 -6.75 11.11 -1.32
C GLY A 210 -6.15 10.00 -0.45
N HIS A 211 -6.98 9.35 0.36
CA HIS A 211 -6.54 8.18 1.11
C HIS A 211 -6.55 6.95 0.19
N LEU A 212 -5.57 6.04 0.38
CA LEU A 212 -5.64 4.70 -0.21
C LEU A 212 -6.58 3.81 0.62
N ILE A 213 -6.44 3.83 1.95
CA ILE A 213 -7.39 3.25 2.89
C ILE A 213 -8.14 4.38 3.59
N GLN A 214 -9.47 4.43 3.45
CA GLN A 214 -10.29 5.45 4.11
C GLN A 214 -10.19 5.38 5.65
N ASN A 215 -10.31 6.55 6.29
CA ASN A 215 -10.20 6.66 7.74
C ASN A 215 -11.30 5.91 8.52
N ALA A 216 -12.47 5.69 7.91
CA ALA A 216 -13.58 4.93 8.49
C ALA A 216 -13.33 3.41 8.52
N LEU A 217 -12.28 2.96 7.84
CA LEU A 217 -11.77 1.57 7.83
C LEU A 217 -10.36 1.51 8.42
N GLY A 218 -10.05 2.44 9.32
CA GLY A 218 -8.81 2.47 10.09
C GLY A 218 -7.59 3.00 9.35
N GLY A 219 -7.73 3.50 8.12
CA GLY A 219 -6.60 4.07 7.37
C GLY A 219 -6.07 5.37 7.98
N GLY A 220 -4.80 5.38 8.36
CA GLY A 220 -4.15 6.48 9.06
C GLY A 220 -3.95 7.75 8.21
N ARG A 221 -3.52 8.83 8.89
CA ARG A 221 -3.25 10.15 8.31
C ARG A 221 -1.87 10.28 7.67
N GLU A 222 -1.00 9.33 7.97
CA GLU A 222 0.40 9.29 7.61
C GLU A 222 0.57 9.26 6.08
N ARG A 223 1.62 9.92 5.57
CA ARG A 223 1.83 10.12 4.13
C ARG A 223 1.89 8.81 3.33
N ILE A 224 2.32 7.70 3.95
CA ILE A 224 2.29 6.36 3.34
C ILE A 224 0.90 5.96 2.83
N ASN A 225 -0.18 6.49 3.42
CA ASN A 225 -1.56 6.19 3.05
C ASN A 225 -2.22 7.28 2.20
N ILE A 226 -1.48 8.32 1.78
CA ILE A 226 -2.04 9.51 1.11
C ILE A 226 -1.35 9.74 -0.24
N VAL A 227 -2.13 9.77 -1.32
CA VAL A 227 -1.65 10.04 -2.69
C VAL A 227 -2.32 11.26 -3.29
N GLY A 228 -1.70 11.86 -4.30
CA GLY A 228 -2.35 12.87 -5.12
C GLY A 228 -3.46 12.23 -5.95
N MET A 229 -4.70 12.65 -5.78
CA MET A 229 -5.85 12.02 -6.44
C MET A 229 -6.77 13.09 -7.03
N LEU A 230 -7.21 12.94 -8.28
CA LEU A 230 -8.16 13.85 -8.91
C LEU A 230 -9.40 14.05 -8.03
N GLU A 231 -9.89 15.29 -7.94
CA GLU A 231 -11.04 15.61 -7.08
C GLU A 231 -12.28 14.78 -7.42
N GLU A 232 -12.58 14.60 -8.71
CA GLU A 232 -13.71 13.80 -9.22
C GLU A 232 -13.54 12.29 -8.98
N LEU A 233 -12.33 11.83 -8.71
CA LEU A 233 -12.02 10.45 -8.34
C LEU A 233 -12.13 10.25 -6.82
N ASN A 234 -11.57 11.19 -6.04
CA ASN A 234 -11.54 11.19 -4.57
C ASN A 234 -12.89 11.54 -3.91
N ARG A 235 -13.78 12.23 -4.62
CA ARG A 235 -15.08 12.72 -4.13
C ARG A 235 -16.22 12.19 -5.01
N PRO A 236 -17.51 12.41 -4.66
CA PRO A 236 -18.63 12.11 -5.56
C PRO A 236 -18.59 12.86 -6.91
N GLY A 237 -17.76 13.90 -7.01
CA GLY A 237 -17.49 14.69 -8.21
C GLY A 237 -16.71 15.95 -7.86
N SER A 238 -16.24 16.67 -8.89
CA SER A 238 -15.60 17.98 -8.77
C SER A 238 -16.46 19.09 -9.40
N LYS A 239 -16.20 20.34 -9.00
CA LYS A 239 -16.94 21.49 -9.53
C LYS A 239 -16.65 21.71 -11.02
N GLU A 240 -15.43 21.42 -11.45
CA GLU A 240 -14.95 21.70 -12.79
C GLU A 240 -15.19 20.52 -13.75
N TYR A 241 -15.02 19.27 -13.29
CA TYR A 241 -15.07 18.08 -14.14
C TYR A 241 -16.28 17.18 -13.87
N GLY A 242 -17.13 17.52 -12.89
CA GLY A 242 -18.32 16.74 -12.57
C GLY A 242 -17.98 15.38 -11.94
N THR A 243 -18.79 14.37 -12.21
CA THR A 243 -18.63 13.02 -11.64
C THR A 243 -17.85 12.13 -12.59
N ALA A 244 -16.76 11.52 -12.12
CA ALA A 244 -16.05 10.49 -12.87
C ALA A 244 -16.95 9.26 -13.11
N ALA A 245 -16.73 8.53 -14.21
CA ALA A 245 -17.52 7.33 -14.52
C ALA A 245 -17.34 6.22 -13.46
N ASN A 246 -16.10 6.03 -13.00
CA ASN A 246 -15.72 5.08 -11.97
C ASN A 246 -14.94 5.81 -10.85
N PRO A 247 -15.61 6.55 -9.95
CA PRO A 247 -14.93 7.29 -8.88
C PRO A 247 -14.45 6.33 -7.79
N TYR A 248 -13.22 6.52 -7.32
CA TYR A 248 -12.63 5.78 -6.20
C TYR A 248 -13.53 5.84 -4.96
N TYR A 249 -14.11 7.01 -4.71
CA TYR A 249 -15.11 7.26 -3.68
C TYR A 249 -16.24 6.20 -3.63
N ARG A 250 -16.72 5.70 -4.78
CA ARG A 250 -17.80 4.69 -4.81
C ARG A 250 -17.33 3.33 -4.36
N MET A 251 -16.09 2.94 -4.67
CA MET A 251 -15.50 1.71 -4.13
C MET A 251 -15.34 1.83 -2.61
N GLU A 252 -14.79 2.94 -2.11
CA GLU A 252 -14.69 3.17 -0.67
C GLU A 252 -16.05 3.07 0.03
N ALA A 253 -17.10 3.67 -0.53
CA ALA A 253 -18.45 3.59 0.00
C ALA A 253 -19.01 2.15 0.01
N GLU A 254 -18.72 1.37 -1.04
CA GLU A 254 -19.10 -0.05 -1.12
C GLU A 254 -18.40 -0.87 -0.03
N LEU A 255 -17.08 -0.75 0.09
CA LEU A 255 -16.29 -1.47 1.10
C LEU A 255 -16.76 -1.12 2.52
N ARG A 256 -16.94 0.18 2.81
CA ARG A 256 -17.44 0.65 4.10
C ARG A 256 -18.83 0.10 4.43
N THR A 257 -19.71 0.01 3.43
CA THR A 257 -21.06 -0.53 3.61
C THR A 257 -21.01 -2.04 3.86
N ALA A 258 -20.15 -2.77 3.15
CA ALA A 258 -19.94 -4.19 3.35
C ALA A 258 -19.41 -4.51 4.75
N VAL A 259 -18.34 -3.83 5.18
CA VAL A 259 -17.75 -4.00 6.52
C VAL A 259 -18.76 -3.64 7.62
N LYS A 260 -19.51 -2.54 7.46
CA LYS A 260 -20.59 -2.17 8.40
C LYS A 260 -21.68 -3.24 8.47
N GLY A 261 -21.92 -3.96 7.38
CA GLY A 261 -22.84 -5.10 7.32
C GLY A 261 -22.28 -6.40 7.93
N GLY A 262 -21.07 -6.39 8.48
CA GLY A 262 -20.42 -7.55 9.08
C GLY A 262 -19.84 -8.54 8.07
N LYS A 263 -19.59 -8.09 6.83
CA LYS A 263 -19.04 -8.95 5.77
C LYS A 263 -17.52 -9.12 5.88
N ASP A 264 -17.00 -10.27 5.45
CA ASP A 264 -15.56 -10.48 5.21
C ASP A 264 -15.15 -9.68 3.97
N VAL A 265 -14.18 -8.80 4.14
CA VAL A 265 -13.72 -7.87 3.09
C VAL A 265 -12.20 -7.83 3.09
N SER A 266 -11.60 -8.05 1.91
CA SER A 266 -10.17 -7.87 1.68
C SER A 266 -9.94 -6.87 0.55
N LEU A 267 -8.82 -6.15 0.56
CA LEU A 267 -8.45 -5.18 -0.46
C LEU A 267 -6.94 -5.24 -0.73
N ASP A 268 -6.61 -5.34 -2.01
CA ASP A 268 -5.28 -5.13 -2.56
C ASP A 268 -5.33 -3.93 -3.51
N LEU A 269 -4.38 -3.01 -3.39
CA LEU A 269 -4.22 -1.88 -4.29
C LEU A 269 -2.85 -1.91 -4.94
N TYR A 270 -2.81 -1.68 -6.24
CA TYR A 270 -1.60 -1.50 -7.02
C TYR A 270 -1.58 -0.08 -7.59
N VAL A 271 -0.64 0.73 -7.11
CA VAL A 271 -0.56 2.16 -7.38
C VAL A 271 0.53 2.42 -8.42
N GLN A 272 0.13 2.85 -9.61
CA GLN A 272 1.05 3.06 -10.72
C GLN A 272 1.42 4.53 -10.81
N TYR A 273 2.71 4.82 -10.98
CA TYR A 273 3.22 6.18 -11.13
C TYR A 273 3.96 6.34 -12.45
N GLY A 274 3.83 7.52 -13.07
CA GLY A 274 4.81 8.00 -14.04
C GLY A 274 6.06 8.53 -13.34
N ASP A 275 6.68 9.56 -13.93
CA ASP A 275 7.91 10.16 -13.39
C ASP A 275 7.71 10.94 -12.08
N GLY A 276 6.49 11.40 -11.82
CA GLY A 276 6.12 12.27 -10.71
C GLY A 276 5.76 11.58 -9.39
N LYS A 277 5.24 12.37 -8.44
CA LYS A 277 4.76 11.90 -7.13
C LYS A 277 3.26 11.60 -7.09
N THR A 278 2.56 11.89 -8.18
CA THR A 278 1.12 11.63 -8.35
C THR A 278 0.97 10.32 -9.13
N PRO A 279 0.16 9.36 -8.66
CA PRO A 279 -0.11 8.16 -9.43
C PRO A 279 -0.86 8.51 -10.71
N VAL A 280 -0.64 7.72 -11.77
CA VAL A 280 -1.39 7.81 -13.03
C VAL A 280 -2.61 6.90 -13.02
N SER A 281 -2.56 5.80 -12.26
CA SER A 281 -3.70 4.92 -12.05
C SER A 281 -3.59 4.18 -10.71
N ILE A 282 -4.73 3.69 -10.23
CA ILE A 282 -4.82 2.79 -9.08
C ILE A 282 -5.67 1.61 -9.52
N GLU A 283 -5.10 0.41 -9.45
CA GLU A 283 -5.85 -0.82 -9.61
C GLU A 283 -6.23 -1.35 -8.22
N ALA A 284 -7.48 -1.76 -8.07
CA ALA A 284 -7.99 -2.33 -6.84
C ALA A 284 -8.55 -3.72 -7.12
N GLU A 285 -8.02 -4.70 -6.41
CA GLU A 285 -8.57 -6.05 -6.32
C GLU A 285 -9.14 -6.24 -4.93
N TYR A 286 -10.42 -6.61 -4.83
CA TYR A 286 -11.05 -6.74 -3.53
C TYR A 286 -12.10 -7.84 -3.51
N SER A 287 -12.27 -8.46 -2.35
CA SER A 287 -13.30 -9.45 -2.12
C SER A 287 -14.34 -8.93 -1.12
N ILE A 288 -15.60 -9.29 -1.35
CA ILE A 288 -16.68 -9.13 -0.36
C ILE A 288 -17.36 -10.48 -0.27
N GLU A 289 -17.31 -11.13 0.90
CA GLU A 289 -17.80 -12.51 1.10
C GLU A 289 -17.16 -13.49 0.08
N GLY A 290 -15.86 -13.34 -0.18
CA GLY A 290 -15.12 -14.16 -1.14
C GLY A 290 -15.45 -13.90 -2.63
N ILE A 291 -16.35 -12.96 -2.93
CA ILE A 291 -16.66 -12.56 -4.31
C ILE A 291 -15.67 -11.48 -4.75
N TRP A 292 -14.75 -11.86 -5.64
CA TRP A 292 -13.69 -10.99 -6.15
C TRP A 292 -14.18 -9.99 -7.20
N LYS A 293 -13.63 -8.78 -7.12
CA LYS A 293 -13.85 -7.68 -8.06
C LYS A 293 -12.53 -6.98 -8.33
N THR A 294 -12.34 -6.54 -9.58
CA THR A 294 -11.22 -5.70 -9.98
C THR A 294 -11.76 -4.39 -10.53
N ARG A 295 -11.14 -3.26 -10.15
CA ARG A 295 -11.45 -1.94 -10.68
C ARG A 295 -10.16 -1.19 -10.96
N ILE A 296 -10.12 -0.50 -12.10
CA ILE A 296 -9.03 0.41 -12.45
C ILE A 296 -9.56 1.84 -12.37
N PHE A 297 -8.79 2.69 -11.71
CA PHE A 297 -9.06 4.11 -11.50
C PHE A 297 -7.98 4.92 -12.19
N GLU A 298 -8.31 5.49 -13.36
CA GLU A 298 -7.43 6.44 -14.04
C GLU A 298 -7.36 7.74 -13.24
N ASN A 299 -6.14 8.17 -12.93
CA ASN A 299 -5.85 9.40 -12.18
C ASN A 299 -5.18 10.45 -13.09
N VAL A 300 -5.60 10.45 -14.35
CA VAL A 300 -5.18 11.36 -15.41
C VAL A 300 -6.41 11.89 -16.15
N ARG A 301 -6.24 12.99 -16.88
CA ARG A 301 -7.27 13.61 -17.74
C ARG A 301 -6.81 13.59 -19.19
#